data_AF-X1KZG4-F1
#
_entry.id   AF-X1KZG4-F1
#
_cell.length_a   1.000
_cell.length_b   1.000
_cell.length_c   1.000
_cell.angle_alpha   90.00
_cell.angle_beta   90.00
_cell.angle_gamma   90.00
#
_symmetry.space_group_name_H-M   'P 1'
#
loop_
_entity.id
_entity.type
_entity.pdbx_description
1 polymer ?
#
loop_
_entity_poly.entity_id
_entity_poly.type
_entity_poly.pdbx_seq_one_letter_code
_entity_poly.pdbx_strand_id
1 'polypeptide(L)'
;MNEQKEKELLKNNILGEVLFSNSDIKNRISELGKEITQDYKDKNLLLVSVLRGGVIFLSDLMKEIDLLLSIDFMSISAYGINGTSTGVVRITKDLDESIEEKDVLIVEDIIDTGLTISYLLRNLKSRFPNSLEICTLLDRDIRRIADINIKYIGFKIGEKYIVGYGLDYKQKFRNLQSIYELKLDTVKKDIEFLKNSSSL
;
A
#
# COMPACT_ATOMS: atom_id res chain seq x y z
N MET A 1 3.03 -2.86 -17.30
CA MET A 1 4.19 -2.64 -18.19
C MET A 1 4.39 -3.89 -19.04
N ASN A 2 4.89 -3.82 -20.27
CA ASN A 2 5.15 -5.05 -21.03
C ASN A 2 6.46 -5.73 -20.56
N GLU A 3 6.56 -7.04 -20.78
CA GLU A 3 7.71 -7.84 -20.31
C GLU A 3 9.06 -7.36 -20.86
N GLN A 4 9.08 -6.82 -22.09
CA GLN A 4 10.29 -6.30 -22.71
C GLN A 4 10.89 -5.13 -21.90
N LYS A 5 10.05 -4.18 -21.48
CA LYS A 5 10.50 -3.03 -20.70
C LYS A 5 10.91 -3.40 -19.28
N GLU A 6 10.28 -4.41 -18.70
CA GLU A 6 10.72 -4.97 -17.41
C GLU A 6 12.12 -5.60 -17.52
N LYS A 7 12.35 -6.43 -18.55
CA LYS A 7 13.68 -7.02 -18.82
C LYS A 7 14.75 -5.96 -19.03
N GLU A 8 14.41 -4.84 -19.66
CA GLU A 8 15.33 -3.71 -19.82
C GLU A 8 15.70 -3.06 -18.49
N LEU A 9 14.74 -2.84 -17.58
CA LEU A 9 14.99 -2.27 -16.26
C LEU A 9 15.89 -3.17 -15.40
N LEU A 10 15.73 -4.48 -15.51
CA LEU A 10 16.61 -5.48 -14.87
C LEU A 10 18.01 -5.44 -15.49
N LYS A 11 18.10 -5.43 -16.82
CA LYS A 11 19.38 -5.38 -17.54
C LYS A 11 20.19 -4.12 -17.22
N ASN A 12 19.50 -2.98 -17.07
CA ASN A 12 20.11 -1.71 -16.71
C ASN A 12 20.36 -1.56 -15.19
N ASN A 13 20.11 -2.61 -14.39
CA ASN A 13 20.32 -2.62 -12.94
C ASN A 13 19.55 -1.50 -12.19
N ILE A 14 18.38 -1.13 -12.72
CA ILE A 14 17.42 -0.23 -12.07
C ILE A 14 16.57 -1.03 -11.07
N LEU A 15 16.05 -2.17 -11.53
CA LEU A 15 15.40 -3.16 -10.68
C LEU A 15 16.45 -4.19 -10.22
N GLY A 16 16.39 -4.52 -8.93
CA GLY A 16 17.15 -5.61 -8.32
C GLY A 16 16.38 -6.92 -8.39
N GLU A 17 16.52 -7.72 -7.33
CA GLU A 17 15.81 -8.99 -7.24
C GLU A 17 14.29 -8.80 -7.12
N VAL A 18 13.55 -9.84 -7.52
CA VAL A 18 12.13 -9.98 -7.24
C VAL A 18 11.99 -10.40 -5.78
N LEU A 19 11.36 -9.57 -4.95
CA LEU A 19 11.06 -9.92 -3.56
C LEU A 19 9.80 -10.80 -3.48
N PHE A 20 8.78 -10.44 -4.25
CA PHE A 20 7.53 -11.19 -4.34
C PHE A 20 7.07 -11.22 -5.78
N SER A 21 6.94 -12.41 -6.35
CA SER A 21 6.42 -12.58 -7.71
C SER A 21 4.91 -12.32 -7.76
N ASN A 22 4.38 -12.05 -8.95
CA ASN A 22 2.93 -11.95 -9.18
C ASN A 22 2.17 -13.18 -8.61
N SER A 23 2.73 -14.39 -8.79
CA SER A 23 2.14 -15.61 -8.22
C SER A 23 2.16 -15.63 -6.69
N ASP A 24 3.25 -15.21 -6.05
CA ASP A 24 3.33 -15.16 -4.59
C ASP A 24 2.29 -14.20 -4.02
N ILE A 25 2.19 -13.01 -4.64
CA ILE A 25 1.23 -11.98 -4.26
C ILE A 25 -0.20 -12.50 -4.40
N LYS A 26 -0.57 -13.07 -5.56
CA LYS A 26 -1.90 -13.63 -5.78
C LYS A 26 -2.26 -14.73 -4.78
N ASN A 27 -1.34 -15.65 -4.52
CA ASN A 27 -1.56 -16.73 -3.56
C ASN A 27 -1.82 -16.16 -2.17
N ARG A 28 -0.99 -15.21 -1.71
CA ARG A 28 -1.16 -14.60 -0.40
C ARG A 28 -2.46 -13.80 -0.30
N ILE A 29 -2.84 -13.08 -1.35
CA ILE A 29 -4.12 -12.34 -1.37
C ILE A 29 -5.31 -13.30 -1.28
N SER A 30 -5.26 -14.46 -1.94
CA SER A 30 -6.31 -15.46 -1.83
C SER A 30 -6.43 -16.04 -0.42
N GLU A 31 -5.31 -16.25 0.28
CA GLU A 31 -5.31 -16.64 1.69
C GLU A 31 -5.95 -15.56 2.57
N LEU A 32 -5.53 -14.30 2.42
CA LEU A 32 -6.08 -13.16 3.15
C LEU A 32 -7.59 -13.00 2.90
N GLY A 33 -8.04 -13.17 1.65
CA GLY A 33 -9.45 -13.11 1.30
C GLY A 33 -10.29 -14.12 2.08
N LYS A 34 -9.81 -15.37 2.18
CA LYS A 34 -10.47 -16.43 2.97
C LYS A 34 -10.50 -16.12 4.47
N GLU A 35 -9.39 -15.62 5.03
CA GLU A 35 -9.32 -15.19 6.43
C GLU A 35 -10.35 -14.08 6.73
N ILE A 36 -10.42 -13.07 5.85
CA ILE A 36 -11.36 -11.95 5.98
C ILE A 36 -12.81 -12.41 5.79
N THR A 37 -13.10 -13.27 4.81
CA THR A 37 -14.45 -13.85 4.61
C THR A 37 -14.94 -14.53 5.88
N GLN A 38 -14.09 -15.31 6.54
CA GLN A 38 -14.46 -16.02 7.76
C GLN A 38 -14.71 -15.05 8.93
N ASP A 39 -13.85 -14.05 9.10
CA ASP A 39 -13.91 -13.10 10.23
C ASP A 39 -15.03 -12.07 10.13
N TYR A 40 -15.47 -11.76 8.91
CA TYR A 40 -16.50 -10.78 8.61
C TYR A 40 -17.80 -11.39 8.08
N LYS A 41 -17.96 -12.70 8.21
CA LYS A 41 -19.23 -13.36 7.91
C LYS A 41 -20.38 -12.69 8.69
N ASP A 42 -21.46 -12.39 7.98
CA ASP A 42 -22.66 -11.74 8.52
C ASP A 42 -22.43 -10.32 9.09
N LYS A 43 -21.32 -9.67 8.71
CA LYS A 43 -20.98 -8.29 9.12
C LYS A 43 -21.18 -7.28 7.99
N ASN A 44 -21.30 -6.00 8.36
CA ASN A 44 -21.40 -4.90 7.40
C ASN A 44 -20.00 -4.37 7.05
N LEU A 45 -19.28 -5.13 6.22
CA LEU A 45 -17.88 -4.86 5.88
C LEU A 45 -17.74 -3.67 4.91
N LEU A 46 -16.93 -2.70 5.30
CA LEU A 46 -16.43 -1.62 4.46
C LEU A 46 -14.91 -1.71 4.34
N LEU A 47 -14.41 -1.85 3.12
CA LEU A 47 -12.98 -1.75 2.83
C LEU A 47 -12.63 -0.29 2.54
N VAL A 48 -11.66 0.27 3.27
CA VAL A 48 -11.18 1.64 3.06
C VAL A 48 -9.74 1.59 2.58
N SER A 49 -9.44 2.15 1.40
CA SER A 49 -8.07 2.25 0.92
C SER A 49 -7.57 3.69 0.86
N VAL A 50 -6.32 3.89 1.25
CA VAL A 50 -5.67 5.20 1.17
C VAL A 50 -4.99 5.34 -0.19
N LEU A 51 -5.38 6.38 -0.92
CA LEU A 51 -4.82 6.68 -2.22
C LEU A 51 -3.36 7.12 -2.10
N ARG A 52 -2.46 6.68 -2.99
CA ARG A 52 -2.73 5.99 -4.27
C ARG A 52 -2.30 4.52 -4.30
N GLY A 53 -1.38 4.13 -3.43
CA GLY A 53 -0.64 2.87 -3.54
C GLY A 53 -1.52 1.64 -3.27
N GLY A 54 -2.39 1.72 -2.25
CA GLY A 54 -3.27 0.64 -1.84
C GLY A 54 -4.32 0.20 -2.88
N VAL A 55 -4.57 0.97 -3.94
CA VAL A 55 -5.64 0.70 -4.92
C VAL A 55 -5.47 -0.65 -5.62
N ILE A 56 -4.25 -1.01 -6.00
CA ILE A 56 -4.00 -2.28 -6.71
C ILE A 56 -4.26 -3.45 -5.78
N PHE A 57 -3.73 -3.38 -4.55
CA PHE A 57 -3.95 -4.41 -3.54
C PHE A 57 -5.42 -4.54 -3.14
N LEU A 58 -6.11 -3.41 -2.88
CA LEU A 58 -7.56 -3.40 -2.61
C LEU A 58 -8.34 -4.08 -3.73
N SER A 59 -8.05 -3.72 -4.98
CA SER A 59 -8.76 -4.26 -6.13
C SER A 59 -8.59 -5.77 -6.24
N ASP A 60 -7.41 -6.31 -5.95
CA ASP A 60 -7.18 -7.76 -6.00
C ASP A 60 -7.76 -8.47 -4.76
N LEU A 61 -7.61 -7.89 -3.58
CA LEU A 61 -8.14 -8.45 -2.33
C LEU A 61 -9.67 -8.56 -2.33
N MET A 62 -10.38 -7.52 -2.77
CA MET A 62 -11.86 -7.54 -2.75
C MET A 62 -12.46 -8.64 -3.63
N LYS A 63 -11.73 -9.13 -4.65
CA LYS A 63 -12.16 -10.25 -5.50
C LYS A 63 -12.04 -11.61 -4.81
N GLU A 64 -11.20 -11.71 -3.78
CA GLU A 64 -10.96 -12.96 -3.03
C GLU A 64 -11.81 -13.04 -1.74
N ILE A 65 -12.57 -11.98 -1.41
CA ILE A 65 -13.49 -11.96 -0.26
C ILE A 65 -14.89 -12.36 -0.74
N ASP A 66 -15.34 -13.55 -0.33
CA ASP A 66 -16.67 -14.09 -0.66
C ASP A 66 -17.77 -13.55 0.28
N LEU A 67 -17.99 -12.22 0.25
CA LEU A 67 -19.02 -11.51 1.02
C LEU A 67 -19.56 -10.33 0.20
N LEU A 68 -20.79 -9.88 0.52
CA LEU A 68 -21.24 -8.56 0.11
C LEU A 68 -20.48 -7.51 0.94
N LEU A 69 -19.82 -6.58 0.27
CA LEU A 69 -19.03 -5.53 0.91
C LEU A 69 -19.14 -4.21 0.14
N SER A 70 -18.78 -3.12 0.81
CA SER A 70 -18.62 -1.80 0.21
C SER A 70 -17.15 -1.39 0.18
N ILE A 71 -16.80 -0.44 -0.69
CA ILE A 71 -15.46 0.15 -0.74
C ILE A 71 -15.56 1.68 -0.65
N ASP A 72 -14.56 2.29 -0.04
CA ASP A 72 -14.38 3.75 -0.06
C ASP A 72 -12.87 4.08 -0.07
N PHE A 73 -12.57 5.32 -0.42
CA PHE A 73 -11.21 5.81 -0.57
C PHE A 73 -10.99 7.07 0.25
N MET A 74 -9.84 7.13 0.91
CA MET A 74 -9.32 8.37 1.49
C MET A 74 -8.09 8.83 0.72
N SER A 75 -7.82 10.12 0.75
CA SER A 75 -6.56 10.67 0.26
C SER A 75 -5.97 11.57 1.32
N ILE A 76 -4.66 11.45 1.52
CA ILE A 76 -3.92 12.24 2.49
C ILE A 76 -2.71 12.89 1.81
N SER A 77 -2.29 14.01 2.37
CA SER A 77 -1.01 14.62 2.05
C SER A 77 -0.20 14.74 3.33
N ALA A 78 1.05 14.28 3.30
CA ALA A 78 1.93 14.41 4.45
C ALA A 78 2.37 15.88 4.62
N TYR A 79 2.37 16.38 5.85
CA TYR A 79 3.10 17.61 6.18
C TYR A 79 4.55 17.27 6.53
N GLY A 80 5.48 17.72 5.69
CA GLY A 80 6.92 17.59 5.90
C GLY A 80 7.75 18.03 4.70
N ILE A 81 8.66 18.98 4.91
CA ILE A 81 9.72 19.33 3.97
C ILE A 81 10.78 18.21 4.02
N ASN A 82 11.29 17.75 2.88
CA ASN A 82 12.41 16.80 2.78
C ASN A 82 12.20 15.38 3.35
N GLY A 83 11.00 14.79 3.18
CA GLY A 83 10.81 13.34 3.35
C GLY A 83 10.72 12.84 4.80
N THR A 84 10.64 13.74 5.78
CA THR A 84 10.33 13.39 7.18
C THR A 84 8.86 13.69 7.46
N SER A 85 8.05 12.66 7.72
CA SER A 85 6.67 12.88 8.13
C SER A 85 6.64 13.30 9.60
N THR A 86 6.03 14.45 9.89
CA THR A 86 5.81 14.93 11.26
C THR A 86 4.72 14.12 12.00
N GLY A 87 4.17 13.09 11.36
CA GLY A 87 2.94 12.40 11.78
C GLY A 87 1.66 13.22 11.55
N VAL A 88 1.78 14.50 11.19
CA VAL A 88 0.65 15.34 10.80
C VAL A 88 0.38 15.12 9.32
N VAL A 89 -0.81 14.63 8.99
CA VAL A 89 -1.27 14.47 7.61
C VAL A 89 -2.56 15.28 7.42
N ARG A 90 -2.73 15.85 6.23
CA ARG A 90 -3.99 16.51 5.83
C ARG A 90 -4.81 15.55 5.01
N ILE A 91 -6.06 15.32 5.41
CA ILE A 91 -7.05 14.64 4.57
C ILE A 91 -7.39 15.57 3.40
N THR A 92 -7.14 15.10 2.18
CA THR A 92 -7.43 15.81 0.93
C THR A 92 -8.65 15.26 0.21
N LYS A 93 -9.03 14.00 0.50
CA LYS A 93 -10.34 13.40 0.21
C LYS A 93 -10.75 12.58 1.42
N ASP A 94 -11.94 12.85 1.94
CA ASP A 94 -12.54 12.07 3.02
C ASP A 94 -13.41 10.93 2.45
N LEU A 95 -13.92 10.07 3.33
CA LEU A 95 -14.93 9.06 3.03
C LEU A 95 -16.21 9.71 2.49
N ASP A 96 -16.84 9.07 1.53
CA ASP A 96 -18.10 9.51 0.94
C ASP A 96 -19.31 9.02 1.75
N GLU A 97 -19.17 7.89 2.46
CA GLU A 97 -20.21 7.33 3.32
C GLU A 97 -19.87 7.40 4.81
N SER A 98 -20.92 7.38 5.66
CA SER A 98 -20.74 7.15 7.09
C SER A 98 -20.15 5.77 7.35
N ILE A 99 -19.33 5.68 8.39
CA ILE A 99 -18.78 4.42 8.91
C ILE A 99 -19.33 4.04 10.27
N GLU A 100 -20.28 4.81 10.79
CA GLU A 100 -21.00 4.48 12.01
C GLU A 100 -21.64 3.10 11.86
N GLU A 101 -21.47 2.25 12.88
CA GLU A 101 -21.99 0.88 12.90
C GLU A 101 -21.51 -0.03 11.73
N LYS A 102 -20.44 0.36 11.02
CA LYS A 102 -19.80 -0.49 10.01
C LYS A 102 -18.58 -1.21 10.58
N ASP A 103 -18.28 -2.37 10.03
CA ASP A 103 -17.04 -3.09 10.28
C ASP A 103 -16.00 -2.64 9.25
N VAL A 104 -15.08 -1.78 9.67
CA VAL A 104 -14.13 -1.11 8.76
C VAL A 104 -12.81 -1.85 8.73
N LEU A 105 -12.37 -2.21 7.52
CA LEU A 105 -11.04 -2.75 7.27
C LEU A 105 -10.24 -1.78 6.41
N ILE A 106 -9.20 -1.17 7.00
CA ILE A 106 -8.28 -0.32 6.24
C ILE A 106 -7.33 -1.21 5.44
N VAL A 107 -7.25 -0.99 4.13
CA VAL A 107 -6.43 -1.75 3.17
C VAL A 107 -5.31 -0.88 2.63
N GLU A 108 -4.07 -1.16 3.06
CA GLU A 108 -2.86 -0.41 2.74
C GLU A 108 -1.83 -1.25 1.96
N ASP A 109 -1.11 -0.64 1.03
CA ASP A 109 -0.03 -1.32 0.29
C ASP A 109 1.18 -1.60 1.18
N ILE A 110 1.61 -0.61 1.98
CA ILE A 110 2.75 -0.75 2.87
C ILE A 110 2.56 0.07 4.14
N ILE A 111 2.90 -0.54 5.28
CA ILE A 111 3.01 0.18 6.55
C ILE A 111 4.47 0.16 7.02
N ASP A 112 5.10 1.33 6.95
CA ASP A 112 6.48 1.58 7.40
C ASP A 112 6.51 2.07 8.86
N THR A 113 6.69 3.36 9.14
CA THR A 113 6.72 3.87 10.53
C THR A 113 5.39 3.75 11.29
N GLY A 114 4.27 3.67 10.57
CA GLY A 114 2.93 3.54 11.14
C GLY A 114 2.29 4.85 11.60
N LEU A 115 2.98 5.98 11.47
CA LEU A 115 2.46 7.28 11.92
C LEU A 115 1.19 7.68 11.15
N THR A 116 1.19 7.46 9.84
CA THR A 116 0.05 7.73 8.95
C THR A 116 -1.18 6.91 9.35
N ILE A 117 -1.03 5.58 9.43
CA ILE A 117 -2.16 4.71 9.76
C ILE A 117 -2.64 4.95 11.19
N SER A 118 -1.74 5.26 12.14
CA SER A 118 -2.11 5.65 13.51
C SER A 118 -2.95 6.93 13.55
N TYR A 119 -2.64 7.91 12.71
CA TYR A 119 -3.49 9.11 12.55
C TYR A 119 -4.88 8.74 12.01
N LEU A 120 -4.95 7.92 10.95
CA LEU A 120 -6.21 7.49 10.34
C LEU A 120 -7.06 6.71 11.33
N LEU A 121 -6.47 5.76 12.08
CA LEU A 121 -7.16 5.02 13.12
C LEU A 121 -7.80 5.93 14.16
N ARG A 122 -7.08 6.96 14.65
CA ARG A 122 -7.65 7.93 15.59
C ARG A 122 -8.82 8.72 14.98
N ASN A 123 -8.68 9.16 13.72
CA ASN A 123 -9.70 9.94 13.03
C ASN A 123 -10.96 9.12 12.68
N LEU A 124 -10.80 7.85 12.31
CA LEU A 124 -11.91 6.98 11.95
C LEU A 124 -12.59 6.40 13.19
N LYS A 125 -11.85 6.11 14.26
CA LYS A 125 -12.43 5.64 15.53
C LYS A 125 -13.39 6.66 16.16
N SER A 126 -13.16 7.96 15.97
CA SER A 126 -14.09 9.00 16.43
C SER A 126 -15.39 9.09 15.64
N ARG A 127 -15.57 8.25 14.60
CA ARG A 127 -16.79 8.13 13.79
C ARG A 127 -17.61 6.88 14.14
N PHE A 128 -17.27 6.23 15.26
CA PHE A 128 -18.02 5.12 15.86
C PHE A 128 -18.29 3.91 14.95
N PRO A 129 -17.27 3.35 14.26
CA PRO A 129 -17.44 2.06 13.59
C PRO A 129 -17.62 0.92 14.61
N ASN A 130 -18.28 -0.16 14.21
CA ASN A 130 -18.42 -1.39 15.01
C ASN A 130 -17.06 -2.06 15.26
N SER A 131 -16.22 -2.09 14.23
CA SER A 131 -14.82 -2.52 14.32
C SER A 131 -13.95 -1.70 13.39
N LEU A 132 -12.67 -1.59 13.72
CA LEU A 132 -11.70 -0.86 12.92
C LEU A 132 -10.37 -1.61 12.94
N GLU A 133 -10.10 -2.32 11.85
CA GLU A 133 -8.93 -3.21 11.71
C GLU A 133 -8.08 -2.81 10.51
N ILE A 134 -6.86 -3.39 10.43
CA ILE A 134 -5.90 -3.11 9.36
C ILE A 134 -5.56 -4.40 8.62
N CYS A 135 -5.59 -4.32 7.28
CA CYS A 135 -4.97 -5.24 6.36
C CYS A 135 -3.89 -4.51 5.55
N THR A 136 -2.66 -5.01 5.56
CA THR A 136 -1.61 -4.48 4.69
C THR A 136 -0.95 -5.56 3.87
N LEU A 137 -0.61 -5.24 2.62
CA LEU A 137 0.19 -6.15 1.80
C LEU A 137 1.60 -6.28 2.37
N LEU A 138 2.23 -5.19 2.78
CA LEU A 138 3.62 -5.18 3.25
C LEU A 138 3.77 -4.49 4.62
N ASP A 139 4.35 -5.20 5.57
CA ASP A 139 4.70 -4.67 6.88
C ASP A 139 6.23 -4.53 7.00
N ARG A 140 6.71 -3.29 7.14
CA ARG A 140 8.12 -2.99 7.46
C ARG A 140 8.25 -2.66 8.95
N ASP A 141 8.04 -3.69 9.77
CA ASP A 141 8.01 -3.59 11.23
C ASP A 141 9.34 -3.10 11.84
N ILE A 142 10.47 -3.35 11.21
CA ILE A 142 11.80 -2.89 11.66
C ILE A 142 11.94 -1.37 11.81
N ARG A 143 11.04 -0.58 11.20
CA ARG A 143 10.99 0.89 11.28
C ARG A 143 9.78 1.42 12.06
N ARG A 144 9.00 0.53 12.69
CA ARG A 144 7.77 0.85 13.43
C ARG A 144 8.06 1.86 14.55
N ILE A 145 7.31 2.95 14.56
CA ILE A 145 7.33 3.98 15.62
C ILE A 145 5.98 4.01 16.34
N ALA A 146 4.89 3.93 15.59
CA ALA A 146 3.55 3.95 16.16
C ALA A 146 3.17 2.60 16.77
N ASP A 147 2.53 2.61 17.93
CA ASP A 147 1.87 1.43 18.48
C ASP A 147 0.56 1.18 17.72
N ILE A 148 0.57 0.18 16.85
CA ILE A 148 -0.56 -0.22 16.02
C ILE A 148 -0.66 -1.75 15.98
N ASN A 149 -1.89 -2.25 15.96
CA ASN A 149 -2.16 -3.66 15.74
C ASN A 149 -2.55 -3.87 14.27
N ILE A 150 -1.79 -4.70 13.55
CA ILE A 150 -2.11 -5.06 12.17
C ILE A 150 -2.71 -6.47 12.19
N LYS A 151 -3.99 -6.56 11.86
CA LYS A 151 -4.72 -7.83 11.93
C LYS A 151 -4.34 -8.77 10.80
N TYR A 152 -4.19 -8.24 9.59
CA TYR A 152 -3.85 -9.03 8.40
C TYR A 152 -2.58 -8.48 7.74
N ILE A 153 -1.57 -9.34 7.61
CA ILE A 153 -0.28 -8.99 6.98
C ILE A 153 -0.09 -9.92 5.79
N GLY A 154 0.13 -9.34 4.61
CA GLY A 154 0.55 -10.09 3.42
C GLY A 154 1.95 -10.64 3.62
N PHE A 155 2.94 -9.74 3.69
CA PHE A 155 4.35 -10.08 3.83
C PHE A 155 5.08 -9.13 4.78
N LYS A 156 6.05 -9.66 5.51
CA LYS A 156 7.05 -8.83 6.22
C LYS A 156 8.22 -8.53 5.32
N ILE A 157 8.74 -7.31 5.40
CA ILE A 157 9.87 -6.85 4.57
C ILE A 157 10.97 -6.20 5.38
N GLY A 158 12.20 -6.29 4.85
CA GLY A 158 13.37 -5.62 5.42
C GLY A 158 13.57 -4.18 4.96
N GLU A 159 14.82 -3.73 5.04
CA GLU A 159 15.25 -2.34 4.74
C GLU A 159 15.21 -1.95 3.25
N LYS A 160 15.08 -2.92 2.35
CA LYS A 160 15.19 -2.70 0.91
C LYS A 160 14.16 -1.67 0.43
N TYR A 161 14.61 -0.75 -0.42
CA TYR A 161 13.69 0.11 -1.16
C TYR A 161 13.01 -0.73 -2.23
N ILE A 162 11.69 -0.64 -2.34
CA ILE A 162 10.89 -1.52 -3.19
C ILE A 162 9.91 -0.74 -4.05
N VAL A 163 9.58 -1.31 -5.21
CA VAL A 163 8.62 -0.76 -6.16
C VAL A 163 7.81 -1.88 -6.81
N GLY A 164 6.71 -1.50 -7.45
CA GLY A 164 5.82 -2.44 -8.14
C GLY A 164 4.59 -2.78 -7.33
N TYR A 165 3.59 -3.33 -8.03
CA TYR A 165 2.31 -3.70 -7.43
C TYR A 165 1.68 -2.56 -6.59
N GLY A 166 1.59 -1.36 -7.18
CA GLY A 166 1.05 -0.17 -6.52
C GLY A 166 2.11 0.73 -5.90
N LEU A 167 3.24 0.18 -5.46
CA LEU A 167 4.37 0.92 -4.87
C LEU A 167 5.14 1.68 -5.93
N ASP A 168 5.71 2.83 -5.55
CA ASP A 168 6.36 3.72 -6.50
C ASP A 168 7.71 4.27 -6.08
N TYR A 169 8.39 4.79 -7.10
CA TYR A 169 9.40 5.81 -6.94
C TYR A 169 9.10 6.95 -7.92
N LYS A 170 8.85 8.14 -7.38
CA LYS A 170 8.50 9.35 -8.16
C LYS A 170 7.35 9.09 -9.14
N GLN A 171 6.28 8.43 -8.68
CA GLN A 171 5.08 8.07 -9.43
C GLN A 171 5.30 7.05 -10.56
N LYS A 172 6.47 6.39 -10.63
CA LYS A 172 6.75 5.34 -11.61
C LYS A 172 6.71 3.95 -10.96
N PHE A 173 6.74 2.91 -11.79
CA PHE A 173 6.82 1.49 -11.40
C PHE A 173 5.56 0.84 -10.78
N ARG A 174 4.53 1.61 -10.38
CA ARG A 174 3.28 1.07 -9.79
C ARG A 174 2.64 -0.07 -10.59
N ASN A 175 2.80 -0.06 -11.91
CA ASN A 175 2.17 -1.00 -12.85
C ASN A 175 3.03 -2.25 -13.17
N LEU A 176 4.10 -2.49 -12.42
CA LEU A 176 4.76 -3.81 -12.36
C LEU A 176 3.85 -4.79 -11.62
N GLN A 177 3.81 -6.04 -12.07
CA GLN A 177 2.95 -7.07 -11.49
C GLN A 177 3.57 -7.76 -10.26
N SER A 178 4.90 -7.67 -10.13
CA SER A 178 5.66 -8.20 -8.99
C SER A 178 6.27 -7.04 -8.20
N ILE A 179 6.75 -7.34 -7.00
CA ILE A 179 7.47 -6.39 -6.14
C ILE A 179 8.96 -6.64 -6.27
N TYR A 180 9.71 -5.59 -6.58
CA TYR A 180 11.15 -5.64 -6.83
C TYR A 180 11.89 -4.75 -5.85
N GLU A 181 13.14 -5.08 -5.59
CA GLU A 181 14.09 -4.13 -5.05
C GLU A 181 14.35 -3.02 -6.08
N LEU A 182 14.45 -1.77 -5.62
CA LEU A 182 14.90 -0.65 -6.43
C LEU A 182 16.36 -0.31 -6.09
N LYS A 183 17.24 -0.35 -7.08
CA LYS A 183 18.64 0.05 -6.92
C LYS A 183 18.76 1.58 -7.00
N LEU A 184 18.61 2.25 -5.86
CA LEU A 184 18.56 3.72 -5.77
C LEU A 184 19.77 4.42 -6.39
N ASP A 185 20.97 3.85 -6.28
CA ASP A 185 22.20 4.44 -6.82
C ASP A 185 22.20 4.52 -8.35
N THR A 186 21.59 3.52 -9.02
CA THR A 186 21.41 3.51 -10.47
C THR A 186 20.34 4.52 -10.88
N VAL A 187 19.19 4.49 -10.19
CA VAL A 187 18.02 5.32 -10.52
C VAL A 187 18.31 6.82 -10.38
N LYS A 188 19.12 7.23 -9.40
CA LYS A 188 19.50 8.65 -9.24
C LYS A 188 20.31 9.14 -10.44
N LYS A 189 21.26 8.33 -10.93
CA LYS A 189 22.11 8.66 -12.09
C LYS A 189 21.28 8.78 -13.38
N ASP A 190 20.32 7.89 -13.58
CA ASP A 190 19.48 7.90 -14.79
C ASP A 190 18.48 9.06 -14.83
N ILE A 191 17.92 9.48 -13.69
CA ILE A 191 17.03 10.65 -13.63
C ILE A 191 17.80 11.95 -13.83
N GLU A 192 19.02 12.05 -13.29
CA GLU A 192 19.90 13.19 -13.59
C GLU A 192 20.29 13.20 -15.08
N PHE A 193 20.60 12.03 -15.65
CA PHE A 193 20.89 11.91 -17.07
C PHE A 193 19.70 12.36 -17.95
N LEU A 194 18.48 11.87 -17.69
CA LEU A 194 17.29 12.27 -18.47
C LEU A 194 16.94 13.76 -18.35
N LYS A 195 17.21 14.39 -17.19
CA LYS A 195 17.05 15.85 -17.02
C LYS A 195 18.06 16.64 -17.83
N ASN A 196 19.31 16.18 -17.92
CA ASN A 196 20.36 16.84 -18.69
C ASN A 196 20.16 16.69 -20.21
N SER A 197 19.54 15.60 -20.66
CA SER A 197 19.26 15.33 -22.07
C SER A 197 18.01 16.01 -22.63
N SER A 198 17.14 16.55 -21.78
CA SER A 198 15.92 17.29 -22.18
C SER A 198 16.11 18.81 -22.15
N SER A 199 17.36 19.25 -21.98
CA SER A 199 17.83 20.64 -22.07
C SER A 199 18.74 20.91 -23.29
N LEU A 200 18.65 20.04 -24.32
CA LEU A 200 19.31 20.20 -25.62
C LEU A 200 18.26 20.22 -26.74
#